data_AF-A0A3Q3X777-F1
#
_entry.id   AF-A0A3Q3X777-F1
#
_cell.length_a   1.000
_cell.length_b   1.000
_cell.length_c   1.000
_cell.angle_alpha   90.00
_cell.angle_beta   90.00
_cell.angle_gamma   90.00
#
_symmetry.space_group_name_H-M   'P 1'
#
loop_
_entity.id
_entity.type
_entity.pdbx_description
1 polymer ?
#
loop_
_entity_poly.entity_id
_entity_poly.type
_entity_poly.pdbx_seq_one_letter_code
_entity_poly.pdbx_strand_id
1 'polypeptide(L)'
;MLSPRAPFSARNEKTLRGQMDNMSLDKENTVRIREEEPLLKENPRRFVIFPIQYHDIWQMYKKAEASFWTAEEVDLSKDLKHWESLKDEERYFISHVLAFFAASDGIVNENLGIFFSGSFAAIFWLKKRGLMPGLTFSNELISRDEVT
;
A
#
# COMPACT_ATOMS: atom_id res chain seq x y z
N MET A 1 -50.75 33.42 -9.68
CA MET A 1 -50.81 32.01 -9.21
C MET A 1 -49.73 31.24 -9.96
N LEU A 2 -48.62 30.93 -9.29
CA LEU A 2 -47.50 30.16 -9.86
C LEU A 2 -47.77 28.67 -9.64
N SER A 3 -47.70 27.85 -10.69
CA SER A 3 -47.86 26.40 -10.61
C SER A 3 -46.66 25.75 -9.91
N PRO A 4 -46.85 24.72 -9.06
CA PRO A 4 -45.75 24.06 -8.35
C PRO A 4 -44.83 23.29 -9.31
N ARG A 5 -43.51 23.43 -9.16
CA ARG A 5 -42.49 22.59 -9.80
C ARG A 5 -42.68 21.13 -9.37
N ALA A 6 -42.71 20.20 -10.33
CA ALA A 6 -42.82 18.77 -10.07
C ALA A 6 -41.65 18.25 -9.19
N PRO A 7 -41.89 17.29 -8.28
CA PRO A 7 -40.85 16.78 -7.39
C PRO A 7 -39.84 15.93 -8.14
N PHE A 8 -38.57 16.25 -7.97
CA PHE A 8 -37.41 15.56 -8.52
C PHE A 8 -37.04 14.36 -7.64
N SER A 9 -37.92 13.38 -7.42
CA SER A 9 -37.51 12.13 -6.73
C SER A 9 -38.54 11.02 -6.86
N ALA A 10 -38.20 9.98 -7.65
CA ALA A 10 -38.75 8.60 -7.58
C ALA A 10 -38.31 7.76 -8.80
N ARG A 11 -37.99 8.39 -9.94
CA ARG A 11 -37.52 7.66 -11.15
C ARG A 11 -36.08 7.16 -11.06
N ASN A 12 -35.26 7.71 -10.16
CA ASN A 12 -33.86 7.31 -10.03
C ASN A 12 -33.65 6.14 -9.07
N GLU A 13 -34.53 5.88 -8.09
CA GLU A 13 -34.28 4.79 -7.13
C GLU A 13 -34.39 3.40 -7.77
N LYS A 14 -35.35 3.16 -8.67
CA LYS A 14 -35.47 1.88 -9.39
C LYS A 14 -34.31 1.66 -10.37
N THR A 15 -33.84 2.74 -11.00
CA THR A 15 -32.68 2.72 -11.91
C THR A 15 -31.38 2.50 -11.13
N LEU A 16 -31.22 3.14 -9.97
CA LEU A 16 -30.08 2.97 -9.07
C LEU A 16 -30.08 1.58 -8.43
N ARG A 17 -31.24 1.04 -8.05
CA ARG A 17 -31.36 -0.33 -7.52
C ARG A 17 -31.04 -1.38 -8.58
N GLY A 18 -31.50 -1.19 -9.81
CA GLY A 18 -31.09 -2.02 -10.96
C GLY A 18 -29.60 -1.89 -11.30
N GLN A 19 -28.98 -0.73 -11.07
CA GLN A 19 -27.53 -0.54 -11.22
C GLN A 19 -26.72 -1.17 -10.08
N MET A 20 -27.26 -1.21 -8.85
CA MET A 20 -26.64 -1.88 -7.70
C MET A 20 -26.78 -3.41 -7.77
N ASP A 21 -27.91 -3.92 -8.30
CA ASP A 21 -28.09 -5.35 -8.57
C ASP A 21 -27.16 -5.85 -9.70
N ASN A 22 -26.82 -4.99 -10.67
CA ASN A 22 -25.80 -5.27 -11.70
C ASN A 22 -24.34 -5.19 -11.20
N MET A 23 -24.10 -4.72 -9.97
CA MET A 23 -22.80 -4.80 -9.27
C MET A 23 -22.75 -5.96 -8.26
N SER A 24 -23.77 -6.83 -8.24
CA SER A 24 -23.67 -8.10 -7.55
C SER A 24 -22.55 -8.90 -8.20
N LEU A 25 -21.48 -9.19 -7.47
CA LEU A 25 -20.46 -10.14 -7.91
C LEU A 25 -21.17 -11.43 -8.31
N ASP A 26 -21.21 -11.74 -9.61
CA ASP A 26 -21.80 -12.95 -10.15
C ASP A 26 -21.11 -14.14 -9.48
N LYS A 27 -21.78 -14.72 -8.48
CA LYS A 27 -21.21 -15.78 -7.64
C LYS A 27 -20.79 -16.98 -8.49
N GLU A 28 -21.53 -17.28 -9.55
CA GLU A 28 -21.19 -18.32 -10.52
C GLU A 28 -19.89 -18.03 -11.26
N ASN A 29 -19.69 -16.79 -11.71
CA ASN A 29 -18.46 -16.39 -12.40
C ASN A 29 -17.26 -16.42 -11.44
N THR A 30 -17.46 -15.99 -10.19
CA THR A 30 -16.43 -16.01 -9.14
C THR A 30 -15.98 -17.44 -8.78
N VAL A 31 -16.91 -18.40 -8.76
CA VAL A 31 -16.60 -19.82 -8.51
C VAL A 31 -15.80 -20.42 -9.67
N ARG A 32 -16.20 -20.15 -10.92
CA ARG A 32 -15.47 -20.65 -12.10
C ARG A 32 -14.04 -20.12 -12.16
N ILE A 33 -13.84 -18.82 -11.89
CA ILE A 33 -12.50 -18.21 -11.84
C ILE A 33 -11.61 -18.91 -10.81
N ARG A 34 -12.12 -19.26 -9.62
CA ARG A 34 -11.33 -19.96 -8.59
C ARG A 34 -10.89 -21.37 -9.00
N GLU A 35 -11.66 -22.04 -9.84
CA GLU A 35 -11.38 -23.42 -10.28
C GLU A 35 -10.42 -23.46 -11.48
N GLU A 36 -10.48 -22.45 -12.35
CA GLU A 36 -9.64 -22.32 -13.55
C GLU A 36 -8.29 -21.65 -13.26
N GLU A 37 -8.25 -20.67 -12.35
CA GLU A 37 -7.03 -19.93 -11.99
C GLU A 37 -6.04 -20.81 -11.20
N PRO A 38 -4.86 -21.12 -11.76
CA PRO A 38 -3.90 -22.05 -11.13
C PRO A 38 -3.41 -21.62 -9.74
N LEU A 39 -3.42 -20.32 -9.44
CA LEU A 39 -3.01 -19.76 -8.15
C LEU A 39 -4.09 -19.87 -7.06
N LEU A 40 -5.36 -19.92 -7.47
CA LEU A 40 -6.51 -19.93 -6.55
C LEU A 40 -7.05 -21.34 -6.28
N LYS A 41 -6.70 -22.29 -7.16
CA LYS A 41 -7.09 -23.70 -7.01
C LYS A 41 -6.45 -24.34 -5.77
N GLU A 42 -7.22 -25.17 -5.08
CA GLU A 42 -6.72 -25.93 -3.94
C GLU A 42 -5.57 -26.87 -4.36
N ASN A 43 -4.49 -26.86 -3.57
CA ASN A 43 -3.30 -27.67 -3.82
C ASN A 43 -2.93 -28.49 -2.57
N PRO A 44 -3.06 -29.83 -2.60
CA PRO A 44 -2.69 -30.70 -1.47
C PRO A 44 -1.18 -30.69 -1.15
N ARG A 45 -0.34 -30.21 -2.09
CA ARG A 45 1.11 -30.07 -1.91
C ARG A 45 1.54 -28.65 -1.50
N ARG A 46 0.62 -27.76 -1.12
CA ARG A 46 0.91 -26.35 -0.77
C ARG A 46 2.02 -26.18 0.27
N PHE A 47 2.16 -27.12 1.20
CA PHE A 47 3.14 -27.06 2.29
C PHE A 47 4.48 -27.73 1.96
N VAL A 48 4.62 -28.34 0.77
CA VAL A 48 5.87 -28.96 0.32
C VAL A 48 6.49 -28.07 -0.76
N ILE A 49 7.66 -27.50 -0.46
CA ILE A 49 8.33 -26.53 -1.35
C ILE A 49 8.87 -27.20 -2.63
N PHE A 50 9.39 -28.43 -2.52
CA PHE A 50 10.00 -29.12 -3.66
C PHE A 50 9.07 -30.18 -4.27
N PRO A 51 9.06 -30.32 -5.61
CA PRO A 51 9.80 -29.53 -6.61
C PRO A 51 9.15 -28.17 -6.90
N ILE A 52 9.97 -27.15 -7.17
CA ILE A 52 9.51 -25.78 -7.50
C ILE A 52 8.73 -25.81 -8.83
N GLN A 53 7.52 -25.25 -8.84
CA GLN A 53 6.65 -25.19 -10.03
C GLN A 53 6.75 -23.83 -10.73
N TYR A 54 6.65 -22.74 -9.96
CA TYR A 54 6.68 -21.37 -10.46
C TYR A 54 8.04 -20.72 -10.17
N HIS A 55 8.93 -20.77 -11.16
CA HIS A 55 10.31 -20.30 -11.00
C HIS A 55 10.39 -18.77 -10.88
N ASP A 56 9.55 -18.05 -11.61
CA ASP A 56 9.38 -16.61 -11.54
C ASP A 56 8.97 -16.14 -10.13
N ILE A 57 7.94 -16.75 -9.54
CA ILE A 57 7.51 -16.47 -8.16
C ILE A 57 8.63 -16.80 -7.18
N TRP A 58 9.32 -17.92 -7.38
CA TRP A 58 10.46 -18.31 -6.56
C TRP A 58 11.63 -17.31 -6.64
N GLN A 59 11.92 -16.77 -7.83
CA GLN A 59 12.93 -15.72 -7.99
C GLN A 59 12.53 -14.44 -7.24
N MET A 60 11.26 -14.03 -7.28
CA MET A 60 10.77 -12.88 -6.52
C MET A 60 10.90 -13.12 -5.01
N TYR A 61 10.53 -14.31 -4.53
CA TYR A 61 10.75 -14.70 -3.13
C TYR A 61 12.23 -14.63 -2.75
N LYS A 62 13.14 -15.18 -3.57
CA LYS A 62 14.59 -15.11 -3.31
C LYS A 62 15.15 -13.70 -3.35
N LYS A 63 14.60 -12.83 -4.20
CA LYS A 63 14.94 -11.41 -4.23
C LYS A 63 14.51 -10.70 -2.95
N ALA A 64 13.30 -10.97 -2.45
CA ALA A 64 12.82 -10.46 -1.17
C ALA A 64 13.65 -10.99 0.01
N GLU A 65 13.94 -12.29 0.06
CA GLU A 65 14.78 -12.91 1.10
C GLU A 65 16.20 -12.31 1.13
N ALA A 66 16.80 -12.07 -0.04
CA ALA A 66 18.11 -11.43 -0.15
C ALA A 66 18.13 -9.95 0.26
N SER A 67 16.96 -9.34 0.44
CA SER A 67 16.79 -7.92 0.81
C SER A 67 16.48 -7.74 2.29
N PHE A 68 16.53 -8.80 3.10
CA PHE A 68 16.27 -8.74 4.53
C PHE A 68 17.19 -7.73 5.25
N TRP A 69 16.61 -6.95 6.17
CA TRP A 69 17.29 -5.99 7.03
C TRP A 69 16.55 -5.90 8.37
N THR A 70 17.25 -5.50 9.43
CA THR A 70 16.63 -5.25 10.74
C THR A 70 16.65 -3.77 11.11
N ALA A 71 15.72 -3.34 11.96
CA ALA A 71 15.61 -1.94 12.38
C ALA A 71 16.88 -1.45 13.10
N GLU A 72 17.62 -2.34 13.75
CA GLU A 72 18.88 -2.06 14.42
C GLU A 72 20.02 -1.71 13.45
N GLU A 73 19.89 -2.04 12.16
CA GLU A 73 20.86 -1.65 11.12
C GLU A 73 20.76 -0.15 10.76
N VAL A 74 19.70 0.54 11.21
CA VAL A 74 19.49 1.98 10.96
C VAL A 74 20.09 2.80 12.12
N ASP A 75 21.19 3.51 11.85
CA ASP A 75 21.80 4.44 12.81
C ASP A 75 21.01 5.77 12.89
N LEU A 76 20.27 5.96 13.99
CA LEU A 76 19.52 7.20 14.29
C LEU A 76 20.29 8.17 15.20
N SER A 77 21.55 7.88 15.56
CA SER A 77 22.29 8.66 16.57
C SER A 77 22.50 10.13 16.18
N LYS A 78 22.58 10.43 14.88
CA LYS A 78 22.81 11.77 14.34
C LYS A 78 21.51 12.52 14.05
N ASP A 79 20.40 11.81 13.90
CA ASP A 79 19.13 12.36 13.48
C ASP A 79 18.52 13.29 14.54
N LEU A 80 18.72 13.03 15.84
CA LEU A 80 18.21 13.92 16.90
C LEU A 80 18.77 15.35 16.79
N LYS A 81 20.06 15.49 16.49
CA LYS A 81 20.68 16.82 16.30
C LYS A 81 20.13 17.53 15.07
N HIS A 82 19.87 16.77 14.00
CA HIS A 82 19.26 17.32 12.79
C HIS A 82 17.81 17.73 13.05
N TRP A 83 17.06 16.92 13.82
CA TRP A 83 15.69 17.18 14.21
C TRP A 83 15.51 18.50 14.95
N GLU A 84 16.41 18.79 15.90
CA GLU A 84 16.40 20.05 16.64
C GLU A 84 16.75 21.28 15.78
N SER A 85 17.50 21.08 14.69
CA SER A 85 17.88 22.16 13.77
C SER A 85 16.83 22.50 12.71
N LEU A 86 15.79 21.68 12.57
CA LEU A 86 14.72 21.85 11.58
C LEU A 86 13.77 22.99 11.96
N LYS A 87 13.10 23.56 10.96
CA LYS A 87 12.02 24.52 11.18
C LYS A 87 10.78 23.81 11.73
N ASP A 88 9.95 24.54 12.47
CA ASP A 88 8.70 24.00 13.02
C ASP A 88 7.76 23.43 11.95
N GLU A 89 7.69 24.08 10.78
CA GLU A 89 6.89 23.61 9.64
C GLU A 89 7.41 22.28 9.08
N GLU A 90 8.74 22.13 8.96
CA GLU A 90 9.38 20.90 8.45
C GLU A 90 9.18 19.76 9.42
N ARG A 91 9.33 20.05 10.72
CA ARG A 91 9.10 19.10 11.81
C ARG A 91 7.64 18.64 11.83
N TYR A 92 6.69 19.57 11.70
CA TYR A 92 5.27 19.26 11.62
C TYR A 92 4.96 18.35 10.43
N PHE A 93 5.49 18.68 9.25
CA PHE A 93 5.33 17.88 8.05
C PHE A 93 5.89 16.46 8.21
N ILE A 94 7.13 16.33 8.68
CA ILE A 94 7.77 15.00 8.87
C ILE A 94 7.02 14.17 9.91
N SER A 95 6.58 14.76 11.02
CA SER A 95 5.77 14.06 12.03
C SER A 95 4.47 13.50 11.45
N HIS A 96 3.79 14.24 10.57
CA HIS A 96 2.57 13.77 9.93
C HIS A 96 2.84 12.66 8.91
N VAL A 97 3.94 12.74 8.16
CA VAL A 97 4.38 11.68 7.26
C VAL A 97 4.70 10.40 8.05
N LEU A 98 5.42 10.52 9.17
CA LEU A 98 5.71 9.37 10.06
C LEU A 98 4.45 8.79 10.69
N ALA A 99 3.49 9.63 11.10
CA ALA A 99 2.21 9.17 11.61
C ALA A 99 1.39 8.43 10.54
N PHE A 100 1.45 8.88 9.29
CA PHE A 100 0.86 8.17 8.16
C PHE A 100 1.48 6.78 7.98
N PHE A 101 2.82 6.66 7.99
CA PHE A 101 3.52 5.37 7.90
C PHE A 101 3.15 4.43 9.06
N ALA A 102 3.16 4.92 10.29
CA ALA A 102 2.81 4.12 11.46
C ALA A 102 1.35 3.61 11.43
N ALA A 103 0.43 4.38 10.84
CA ALA A 103 -0.96 3.97 10.66
C ALA A 103 -1.16 3.07 9.43
N SER A 104 -0.39 3.28 8.36
CA SER A 104 -0.51 2.52 7.12
C SER A 104 0.02 1.11 7.27
N ASP A 105 1.11 0.88 7.99
CA ASP A 105 1.73 -0.44 8.10
C ASP A 105 0.77 -1.49 8.72
N GLY A 106 -0.19 -1.06 9.54
CA GLY A 106 -1.22 -1.92 10.13
C GLY A 106 -2.48 -2.14 9.26
N ILE A 107 -2.76 -1.26 8.29
CA ILE A 107 -4.02 -1.27 7.50
C ILE A 107 -3.78 -1.60 6.01
N VAL A 108 -2.59 -1.28 5.47
CA VAL A 108 -2.36 -1.07 4.02
C VAL A 108 -1.75 -2.28 3.31
N ASN A 109 -1.39 -3.36 4.02
CA ASN A 109 -0.83 -4.59 3.41
C ASN A 109 -1.73 -5.22 2.33
N GLU A 110 -2.99 -4.80 2.17
CA GLU A 110 -3.91 -5.42 1.20
C GLU A 110 -4.15 -4.69 -0.12
N ASN A 111 -3.89 -3.37 -0.32
CA ASN A 111 -4.37 -2.79 -1.59
C ASN A 111 -3.88 -1.42 -2.14
N LEU A 112 -2.95 -0.70 -1.51
CA LEU A 112 -2.77 0.73 -1.85
C LEU A 112 -1.30 1.21 -1.90
N GLY A 113 -0.47 0.58 -2.73
CA GLY A 113 0.92 1.03 -2.98
C GLY A 113 1.06 2.46 -3.53
N ILE A 114 0.00 3.02 -4.14
CA ILE A 114 0.02 4.35 -4.75
C ILE A 114 0.20 5.47 -3.70
N PHE A 115 -0.33 5.30 -2.47
CA PHE A 115 -0.28 6.35 -1.45
C PHE A 115 1.11 6.58 -0.85
N PHE A 116 2.04 5.64 -1.01
CA PHE A 116 3.40 5.77 -0.49
C PHE A 116 4.31 6.65 -1.35
N SER A 117 4.03 6.76 -2.66
CA SER A 117 4.88 7.50 -3.62
C SER A 117 5.16 8.96 -3.22
N GLY A 118 4.14 9.67 -2.72
CA GLY A 118 4.27 11.06 -2.27
C GLY A 118 5.13 11.20 -1.01
N SER A 119 4.93 10.31 -0.03
CA SER A 119 5.69 10.27 1.22
C SER A 119 7.16 9.92 0.98
N PHE A 120 7.43 8.94 0.11
CA PHE A 120 8.80 8.58 -0.28
C PHE A 120 9.51 9.72 -1.00
N ALA A 121 8.83 10.41 -1.93
CA ALA A 121 9.40 11.57 -2.61
C ALA A 121 9.72 12.71 -1.64
N ALA A 122 8.87 12.93 -0.64
CA ALA A 122 9.07 13.96 0.38
C ALA A 122 10.27 13.67 1.29
N ILE A 123 10.45 12.42 1.72
CA ILE A 123 11.65 12.03 2.49
C ILE A 123 12.90 12.06 1.61
N PHE A 124 12.81 11.69 0.33
CA PHE A 124 13.92 11.80 -0.60
C PHE A 124 14.36 13.27 -0.83
N TRP A 125 13.43 14.22 -0.75
CA TRP A 125 13.76 15.64 -0.77
C TRP A 125 14.60 16.07 0.45
N LEU A 126 14.38 15.49 1.63
CA LEU A 126 15.23 15.70 2.82
C LEU A 126 16.64 15.15 2.61
N LYS A 127 16.77 13.98 1.96
CA LYS A 127 18.07 13.42 1.57
C LYS A 127 18.86 14.38 0.69
N LYS A 128 18.21 15.01 -0.30
CA LYS A 128 18.85 16.01 -1.19
C LYS A 128 19.38 17.22 -0.43
N ARG A 129 18.84 17.52 0.75
CA ARG A 129 19.29 18.59 1.65
C ARG A 129 20.35 18.15 2.66
N GLY A 130 20.69 16.86 2.71
CA GLY A 130 21.63 16.30 3.68
C GLY A 130 21.09 16.28 5.12
N LEU A 131 19.77 16.18 5.29
CA LEU A 131 19.11 16.17 6.59
C LEU A 131 18.62 14.76 6.95
N MET A 132 18.58 14.45 8.25
CA MET A 132 18.04 13.21 8.81
C MET A 132 18.58 11.94 8.11
N PRO A 133 19.89 11.64 8.25
CA PRO A 133 20.53 10.55 7.51
C PRO A 133 19.96 9.17 7.85
N GLY A 134 19.58 8.91 9.10
CA GLY A 134 18.96 7.65 9.51
C GLY A 134 17.54 7.51 8.97
N LEU A 135 16.72 8.58 9.01
CA LEU A 135 15.37 8.57 8.42
C LEU A 135 15.39 8.36 6.90
N THR A 136 16.35 8.99 6.21
CA THR A 136 16.46 8.86 4.75
C THR A 136 17.00 7.50 4.34
N PHE A 137 17.91 6.92 5.12
CA PHE A 137 18.39 5.56 4.92
C PHE A 137 17.29 4.51 5.14
N SER A 138 16.50 4.60 6.22
CA SER A 138 15.38 3.68 6.43
C SER A 138 14.34 3.78 5.32
N ASN A 139 14.07 4.99 4.83
CA ASN A 139 13.17 5.20 3.70
C ASN A 139 13.66 4.53 2.40
N GLU A 140 14.97 4.42 2.17
CA GLU A 140 15.52 3.68 1.01
C GLU A 140 15.28 2.17 1.14
N LEU A 141 15.42 1.62 2.34
CA LEU A 141 15.16 0.21 2.61
C LEU A 141 13.67 -0.11 2.41
N ILE A 142 12.79 0.69 3.01
CA ILE A 142 11.34 0.51 2.90
C ILE A 142 10.86 0.67 1.45
N SER A 143 11.28 1.74 0.76
CA SER A 143 10.86 1.98 -0.62
C SER A 143 11.37 0.93 -1.62
N ARG A 144 12.51 0.29 -1.34
CA ARG A 144 12.99 -0.86 -2.13
C ARG A 144 12.07 -2.08 -1.96
N ASP A 145 11.61 -2.32 -0.73
CA ASP A 145 10.81 -3.49 -0.39
C ASP A 145 9.36 -3.36 -0.90
N GLU A 146 8.80 -2.15 -0.94
CA GLU A 146 7.46 -1.87 -1.48
C GLU A 146 7.36 -1.97 -3.03
N VAL A 147 8.49 -1.98 -3.74
CA VAL A 147 8.55 -2.00 -5.22
C VAL A 147 9.04 -3.36 -5.76
N THR A 148 9.46 -4.27 -4.88
CA THR A 148 10.08 -5.56 -5.24
C THR A 148 9.07 -6.69 -5.30
#